data_AF-A0A2R6I097-F1
#
_entry.id   AF-A0A2R6I097-F1
#
_cell.length_a   1.000
_cell.length_b   1.000
_cell.length_c   1.000
_cell.angle_alpha   90.00
_cell.angle_beta   90.00
_cell.angle_gamma   90.00
#
_symmetry.space_group_name_H-M   'P 1'
#
loop_
_entity.id
_entity.type
_entity.pdbx_description
1 polymer ?
#
loop_
_entity_poly.entity_id
_entity_poly.type
_entity_poly.pdbx_seq_one_letter_code
_entity_poly.pdbx_strand_id
1 'polypeptide(L)'
;MKTGAVQPAAATENGTLVAYVRRVDGETLQFERADATYLRASRSRWELATGRAVDGPHEGTALEQATDASPMFFFAWKDFHPETAVYGAAGT
;
A
#
# COMPACT_ATOMS: atom_id res chain seq x y z
N MET A 1 -6.65 -19.72 18.45
CA MET A 1 -7.11 -19.11 17.18
C MET A 1 -6.54 -17.71 17.13
N LYS A 2 -5.56 -17.42 16.26
CA LYS A 2 -4.89 -16.12 16.19
C LYS A 2 -5.27 -15.48 14.85
N THR A 3 -6.20 -14.53 14.89
CA THR A 3 -6.67 -13.78 13.73
C THR A 3 -5.46 -13.17 13.03
N GLY A 4 -5.23 -13.56 11.77
CA GLY A 4 -4.06 -13.11 11.00
C GLY A 4 -4.11 -11.60 10.82
N ALA A 5 -3.09 -10.92 11.31
CA ALA A 5 -2.96 -9.47 11.20
C ALA A 5 -2.96 -9.07 9.73
N VAL A 6 -3.93 -8.24 9.35
CA VAL A 6 -3.97 -7.56 8.07
C VAL A 6 -2.90 -6.49 8.12
N GLN A 7 -1.76 -6.72 7.46
CA GLN A 7 -0.65 -5.76 7.49
C GLN A 7 -0.83 -4.73 6.35
N PRO A 8 -0.74 -3.42 6.64
CA PRO A 8 -0.78 -2.41 5.58
C PRO A 8 0.58 -2.26 4.87
N ALA A 9 0.53 -1.76 3.64
CA ALA A 9 1.64 -1.33 2.80
C ALA A 9 1.42 0.16 2.43
N ALA A 10 2.37 1.04 2.74
CA ALA A 10 2.30 2.45 2.41
C ALA A 10 3.11 2.82 1.17
N ALA A 11 2.83 3.96 0.58
CA ALA A 11 3.29 4.42 -0.72
C ALA A 11 3.50 5.96 -0.67
N THR A 12 4.49 6.55 -1.38
CA THR A 12 4.54 8.03 -1.54
C THR A 12 4.62 8.47 -2.99
N GLU A 13 3.88 9.51 -3.34
CA GLU A 13 4.08 10.32 -4.55
C GLU A 13 4.04 11.80 -4.14
N ASN A 14 5.05 12.60 -4.53
CA ASN A 14 5.11 14.06 -4.28
C ASN A 14 4.88 14.50 -2.83
N GLY A 15 5.48 13.79 -1.86
CA GLY A 15 5.36 14.10 -0.43
C GLY A 15 4.01 13.75 0.19
N THR A 16 3.07 13.21 -0.59
CA THR A 16 1.82 12.64 -0.08
C THR A 16 2.07 11.17 0.23
N LEU A 17 1.91 10.80 1.50
CA LEU A 17 2.11 9.46 2.00
C LEU A 17 0.74 8.78 2.07
N VAL A 18 0.52 7.79 1.21
CA VAL A 18 -0.74 7.04 1.11
C VAL A 18 -0.50 5.64 1.64
N ALA A 19 -1.27 5.21 2.64
CA ALA A 19 -1.18 3.87 3.16
C ALA A 19 -2.33 3.01 2.62
N TYR A 20 -2.05 1.76 2.25
CA TYR A 20 -3.04 0.79 1.77
C TYR A 20 -3.04 -0.48 2.62
N VAL A 21 -4.21 -1.08 2.79
CA VAL A 21 -4.36 -2.43 3.33
C VAL A 21 -3.95 -3.43 2.25
N ARG A 22 -2.96 -4.29 2.54
CA ARG A 22 -2.42 -5.23 1.53
C ARG A 22 -3.28 -6.49 1.32
N ARG A 23 -4.57 -6.42 1.70
CA ARG A 23 -5.47 -7.57 1.68
C ARG A 23 -6.51 -7.42 0.58
N VAL A 24 -6.52 -8.40 -0.33
CA VAL A 24 -7.46 -8.49 -1.45
C VAL A 24 -8.11 -9.87 -1.37
N ASP A 25 -9.44 -9.93 -1.37
CA ASP A 25 -10.22 -11.17 -1.30
C ASP A 25 -9.81 -12.13 -0.17
N GLY A 26 -9.38 -11.57 0.96
CA GLY A 26 -8.94 -12.37 2.12
C GLY A 26 -7.51 -12.92 2.02
N GLU A 27 -6.80 -12.65 0.93
CA GLU A 27 -5.39 -12.96 0.77
C GLU A 27 -4.53 -11.73 1.08
N THR A 28 -3.40 -11.94 1.74
CA THR A 28 -2.42 -10.90 2.01
C THR A 28 -1.38 -10.90 0.90
N LEU A 29 -1.44 -9.90 0.03
CA LEU A 29 -0.55 -9.80 -1.12
C LEU A 29 0.82 -9.23 -0.69
N GLN A 30 1.86 -9.67 -1.39
CA GLN A 30 3.20 -9.10 -1.26
C GLN A 30 3.39 -8.07 -2.37
N PHE A 31 3.59 -6.83 -1.96
CA PHE A 31 3.86 -5.70 -2.85
C PHE A 31 5.35 -5.42 -2.91
N GLU A 32 5.84 -5.13 -4.10
CA GLU A 32 7.18 -4.61 -4.36
C GLU A 32 7.09 -3.37 -5.24
N ARG A 33 8.10 -2.50 -5.15
CA ARG A 33 8.18 -1.32 -6.01
C ARG A 33 8.57 -1.75 -7.42
N ALA A 34 7.74 -1.41 -8.41
CA ALA A 34 8.05 -1.69 -9.81
C ALA A 34 8.85 -0.54 -10.45
N ASP A 35 8.34 0.68 -10.31
CA ASP A 35 8.97 1.92 -10.77
C ASP A 35 8.47 3.10 -9.93
N ALA A 36 8.56 4.35 -10.40
CA ALA A 36 8.10 5.54 -9.69
C ALA A 36 6.57 5.66 -9.59
N THR A 37 5.82 5.02 -10.47
CA THR A 37 4.36 5.16 -10.59
C THR A 37 3.64 3.89 -10.17
N TYR A 38 4.30 2.73 -10.23
CA TYR A 38 3.66 1.44 -10.01
C TYR A 38 4.29 0.61 -8.89
N LEU A 39 3.44 -0.17 -8.24
CA LEU A 39 3.78 -1.34 -7.43
C LEU A 39 3.47 -2.61 -8.23
N ARG A 40 4.08 -3.72 -7.85
CA ARG A 40 3.77 -5.05 -8.38
C ARG A 40 3.36 -5.98 -7.23
N ALA A 41 2.28 -6.72 -7.42
CA ALA A 41 1.85 -7.78 -6.52
C ALA A 41 0.99 -8.80 -7.25
N SER A 42 1.19 -10.09 -6.97
CA SER A 42 0.36 -11.19 -7.52
C SER A 42 0.20 -11.10 -9.06
N ARG A 43 1.31 -10.82 -9.77
CA ARG A 43 1.37 -10.65 -11.24
C ARG A 43 0.52 -9.49 -11.79
N SER A 44 0.07 -8.57 -10.94
CA SER A 44 -0.66 -7.36 -11.32
C SER A 44 0.21 -6.12 -11.03
N ARG A 45 0.07 -5.08 -11.85
CA ARG A 45 0.60 -3.74 -11.58
C ARG A 45 -0.47 -2.88 -10.93
N TRP A 46 -0.06 -2.12 -9.93
CA TRP A 46 -0.92 -1.28 -9.11
C TRP A 46 -0.40 0.15 -9.15
N GLU A 47 -1.25 1.10 -9.48
CA GLU A 47 -0.90 2.52 -9.44
C GLU A 47 -0.64 2.94 -8.00
N LEU A 48 0.55 3.47 -7.76
CA LEU A 48 1.04 3.83 -6.43
C LEU A 48 0.17 4.89 -5.77
N ALA A 49 -0.28 5.89 -6.54
CA ALA A 49 -1.03 7.05 -6.03
C ALA A 49 -2.47 6.72 -5.64
N THR A 50 -3.08 5.72 -6.30
CA THR A 50 -4.51 5.39 -6.12
C THR A 50 -4.73 4.01 -5.50
N GLY A 51 -3.72 3.14 -5.49
CA GLY A 51 -3.84 1.76 -5.04
C GLY A 51 -4.68 0.90 -5.98
N ARG A 52 -4.88 1.33 -7.24
CA ARG A 52 -5.70 0.62 -8.22
C ARG A 52 -4.85 -0.32 -9.09
N ALA A 53 -5.26 -1.57 -9.22
CA ALA A 53 -4.68 -2.50 -10.18
C ALA A 53 -5.08 -2.08 -11.60
N VAL A 54 -4.08 -1.83 -12.44
CA VAL A 54 -4.24 -1.37 -13.82
C VAL A 54 -4.09 -2.49 -14.84
N ASP A 55 -3.59 -3.66 -14.43
CA ASP A 55 -3.53 -4.86 -15.25
C ASP A 55 -3.44 -6.15 -14.42
N GLY A 56 -3.43 -7.28 -15.11
CA GLY A 56 -3.19 -8.60 -14.54
C GLY A 56 -4.41 -9.17 -13.82
N PRO A 57 -4.22 -10.23 -13.01
CA PRO A 57 -5.31 -10.95 -12.35
C PRO A 57 -6.22 -10.10 -11.44
N HIS A 58 -5.75 -8.95 -10.95
CA HIS A 58 -6.52 -8.06 -10.08
C HIS A 58 -6.99 -6.78 -10.79
N GLU A 59 -6.89 -6.69 -12.12
CA GLU A 59 -7.26 -5.49 -12.87
C GLU A 59 -8.65 -4.94 -12.46
N GLY A 60 -8.70 -3.65 -12.15
CA GLY A 60 -9.91 -2.96 -11.70
C GLY A 60 -10.13 -2.98 -10.19
N THR A 61 -9.43 -3.82 -9.43
CA THR A 61 -9.45 -3.80 -7.96
C THR A 61 -8.75 -2.56 -7.42
N ALA A 62 -9.31 -1.95 -6.37
CA ALA A 62 -8.67 -0.88 -5.61
C ALA A 62 -8.34 -1.38 -4.20
N LEU A 63 -7.14 -1.08 -3.71
CA LEU A 63 -6.78 -1.33 -2.32
C LEU A 63 -7.53 -0.38 -1.40
N GLU A 64 -7.96 -0.90 -0.26
CA GLU A 64 -8.50 -0.09 0.83
C GLU A 64 -7.38 0.81 1.37
N GLN A 65 -7.63 2.11 1.51
CA GLN A 65 -6.67 3.01 2.15
C GLN A 65 -6.63 2.72 3.66
N ALA A 66 -5.44 2.46 4.19
CA ALA A 66 -5.22 2.23 5.61
C ALA A 66 -5.35 3.51 6.45
N THR A 67 -5.42 4.68 5.81
CA THR A 67 -5.59 5.97 6.47
C THR A 67 -6.78 6.72 5.90
N ASP A 68 -7.86 6.82 6.68
CA ASP A 68 -8.85 7.90 6.56
C ASP A 68 -8.33 9.21 7.23
N ALA A 69 -7.11 9.17 7.79
CA ALA A 69 -6.54 10.17 8.66
C ALA A 69 -5.37 10.93 8.02
N SER A 70 -5.35 12.25 8.25
CA SER A 70 -4.36 13.24 7.80
C SER A 70 -2.89 12.76 7.91
N PRO A 71 -1.95 13.23 7.06
CA PRO A 71 -0.54 12.82 7.06
C PRO A 71 0.17 12.88 8.43
N MET A 72 -0.28 13.76 9.33
CA MET A 72 0.22 13.84 10.72
C MET A 72 -0.07 12.56 11.52
N PHE A 73 -1.18 11.88 11.26
CA PHE A 73 -1.58 10.65 11.94
C PHE A 73 -0.73 9.45 11.49
N PHE A 74 -0.22 9.47 10.26
CA PHE A 74 0.66 8.41 9.76
C PHE A 74 1.98 8.34 10.54
N PHE A 75 2.58 9.48 10.88
CA PHE A 75 3.82 9.49 11.66
C PHE A 75 3.61 8.87 13.05
N ALA A 76 2.52 9.23 13.72
CA ALA A 76 2.13 8.60 14.98
C ALA A 76 1.85 7.09 14.81
N TRP A 77 1.14 6.69 13.76
CA TRP A 77 0.85 5.29 13.44
C TRP A 77 2.13 4.47 13.24
N LYS A 78 3.13 5.01 12.53
CA LYS A 78 4.42 4.35 12.29
C LYS A 78 5.17 4.08 13.60
N ASP A 79 5.05 4.95 14.60
CA ASP A 79 5.68 4.73 15.91
C ASP A 79 5.04 3.56 16.66
N PHE A 80 3.73 3.33 16.47
CA PHE A 80 3.02 2.20 17.08
C PHE A 80 3.03 0.92 16.23
N HIS A 81 3.32 1.02 14.94
CA HIS A 81 3.31 -0.08 13.96
C HIS A 81 4.58 -0.09 13.09
N PRO A 82 5.78 -0.29 13.68
CA PRO A 82 7.06 -0.19 12.98
C PRO A 82 7.23 -1.22 11.86
N GLU A 83 6.47 -2.30 11.87
CA GLU A 83 6.45 -3.35 10.84
C GLU A 83 5.71 -2.94 9.55
N THR A 84 5.08 -1.76 9.52
CA THR A 84 4.40 -1.23 8.33
C THR A 84 5.43 -0.97 7.23
N ALA A 85 5.32 -1.68 6.11
CA ALA A 85 6.17 -1.43 4.95
C ALA A 85 5.77 -0.09 4.31
N VAL A 86 6.74 0.80 4.06
CA VAL A 86 6.51 2.12 3.42
C VAL A 86 7.29 2.19 2.12
N TYR A 87 6.60 2.37 1.00
CA TYR A 87 7.10 2.40 -0.36
C TYR A 87 7.13 3.83 -0.90
N GLY A 88 8.18 4.58 -0.59
CA GLY A 88 8.28 5.94 -1.11
C GLY A 88 8.56 6.01 -2.63
N ALA A 89 8.12 7.07 -3.31
CA ALA A 89 8.88 7.63 -4.41
C ALA A 89 10.14 8.27 -3.83
N ALA A 90 11.31 7.75 -4.23
CA ALA A 90 12.57 8.43 -3.98
C ALA A 90 12.52 9.77 -4.74
N GLY A 91 12.32 10.87 -4.01
CA GLY A 91 12.52 12.21 -4.55
C GLY A 91 14.01 12.44 -4.75
N THR A 92 14.40 12.73 -5.99
CA THR A 92 15.60 13.53 -6.28
C THR A 92 15.37 14.98 -5.93
#